data_AF-A0A529SH39-F1
#
_entry.id   AF-A0A529SH39-F1
#
_cell.length_a   1.000
_cell.length_b   1.000
_cell.length_c   1.000
_cell.angle_alpha   90.00
_cell.angle_beta   90.00
_cell.angle_gamma   90.00
#
_symmetry.space_group_name_H-M   'P 1'
#
loop_
_entity.id
_entity.type
_entity.pdbx_description
1 polymer ?
#
loop_
_entity_poly.entity_id
_entity_poly.type
_entity_poly.pdbx_seq_one_letter_code
_entity_poly.pdbx_strand_id
1 'polypeptide(L)' 'MLQAGTDIDTSETLTERQQAVLDAALRLLVEEGDNVTMTAVARRASCSKETLYKWFGDRDGLLTATVQWQA' A
#
# COMPACT_ATOMS: atom_id res chain seq x y z
N MET A 1 17.22 -22.74 4.31
CA MET A 1 17.08 -22.62 2.84
C MET A 1 16.05 -21.54 2.56
N LEU A 2 16.38 -20.66 1.63
CA LEU A 2 15.69 -19.41 1.27
C LEU A 2 14.35 -19.61 0.53
N GLN A 3 13.66 -18.47 0.37
CA GLN A 3 12.53 -18.12 -0.52
C GLN A 3 11.12 -18.39 0.03
N ALA A 4 10.17 -17.44 -0.04
CA ALA A 4 9.87 -16.62 -1.20
C ALA A 4 9.93 -15.11 -0.95
N GLY A 5 10.71 -14.42 -1.77
CA GLY A 5 10.50 -13.00 -2.04
C GLY A 5 9.17 -12.84 -2.77
N THR A 6 8.35 -11.91 -2.33
CA THR A 6 7.14 -11.50 -3.03
C THR A 6 7.61 -10.70 -4.24
N ASP A 7 7.76 -11.38 -5.37
CA ASP A 7 7.82 -10.74 -6.67
C ASP A 7 6.47 -10.04 -6.85
N ILE A 8 6.40 -8.76 -6.48
CA ILE A 8 5.24 -7.95 -6.85
C ILE A 8 5.40 -7.74 -8.34
N ASP A 9 4.76 -8.61 -9.10
CA ASP A 9 4.58 -8.55 -10.54
C ASP A 9 4.03 -7.15 -10.86
N THR A 10 4.94 -6.20 -11.11
CA THR A 10 4.63 -4.77 -11.27
C THR A 10 4.01 -4.51 -12.67
N SER A 11 3.65 -5.59 -13.35
CA SER A 11 3.12 -5.65 -14.71
C SER A 11 1.58 -5.64 -14.75
N GLU A 12 0.90 -5.83 -13.62
CA GLU A 12 -0.55 -5.66 -13.52
C GLU A 12 -0.94 -4.19 -13.29
N THR A 13 -1.85 -3.69 -14.11
CA THR A 13 -2.41 -2.34 -13.96
C THR A 13 -3.21 -2.26 -12.65
N LEU A 14 -2.90 -1.29 -11.80
CA LEU A 14 -3.59 -1.09 -10.53
C LEU A 14 -5.09 -0.86 -10.75
N THR A 15 -5.92 -1.60 -10.03
CA THR A 15 -7.38 -1.37 -10.02
C THR A 15 -7.71 0.00 -9.43
N GLU A 16 -8.86 0.57 -9.80
CA GLU A 16 -9.33 1.86 -9.23
C GLU A 16 -9.35 1.84 -7.69
N ARG A 17 -9.69 0.69 -7.10
CA ARG A 17 -9.71 0.51 -5.65
C ARG A 17 -8.31 0.51 -5.04
N GLN A 18 -7.32 -0.10 -5.69
CA GLN A 18 -5.93 -0.02 -5.24
C GLN A 18 -5.40 1.40 -5.37
N GLN A 19 -5.69 2.10 -6.47
CA GLN A 19 -5.30 3.50 -6.65
C GLN A 19 -5.91 4.40 -5.54
N ALA A 20 -7.18 4.20 -5.20
CA ALA A 20 -7.82 4.94 -4.10
C ALA A 20 -7.15 4.67 -2.73
N VAL A 21 -6.65 3.45 -2.51
CA VAL A 21 -5.85 3.13 -1.31
C VAL A 21 -4.51 3.85 -1.33
N LEU A 22 -3.81 3.87 -2.47
CA LEU A 22 -2.51 4.54 -2.58
C LEU A 22 -2.65 6.06 -2.43
N ASP A 23 -3.72 6.67 -2.97
CA ASP A 23 -4.06 8.07 -2.72
C ASP A 23 -4.29 8.34 -1.22
N ALA A 24 -5.06 7.49 -0.55
CA ALA A 24 -5.30 7.58 0.89
C ALA A 24 -4.01 7.43 1.71
N ALA A 25 -3.12 6.51 1.31
CA ALA A 25 -1.82 6.31 1.94
C ALA A 25 -0.90 7.52 1.75
N LEU A 26 -0.86 8.11 0.55
CA LEU A 26 -0.07 9.30 0.25
C LEU A 26 -0.51 10.49 1.10
N ARG A 27 -1.83 10.74 1.19
CA ARG A 27 -2.36 11.83 2.03
C ARG A 27 -1.98 11.64 3.50
N LEU A 28 -2.12 10.42 4.00
CA LEU A 28 -1.73 10.08 5.37
C LEU A 28 -0.21 10.27 5.58
N LEU A 29 0.63 9.94 4.61
CA LEU A 29 2.07 10.14 4.66
C LEU A 29 2.45 11.63 4.73
N VAL A 30 1.77 12.48 3.96
CA VAL A 30 1.97 13.94 4.01
C VAL A 30 1.55 14.51 5.38
N GLU A 31 0.50 13.96 5.98
CA GLU A 31 -0.04 14.43 7.26
C GLU A 31 0.75 13.94 8.49
N GLU A 32 1.14 12.66 8.51
CA GLU A 32 1.71 11.99 9.69
C GLU A 32 3.19 11.62 9.56
N GLY A 33 3.77 11.76 8.37
CA GLY A 33 5.14 11.34 8.06
C GLY A 33 5.33 9.84 8.27
N ASP A 34 6.46 9.45 8.85
CA ASP A 34 6.82 8.04 9.09
C ASP A 34 5.87 7.28 10.02
N ASN A 35 4.94 7.96 10.71
CA ASN A 35 3.98 7.31 11.61
C ASN A 35 2.83 6.59 10.90
N VAL A 36 2.79 6.58 9.56
CA VAL A 36 1.81 5.83 8.77
C VAL A 36 1.80 4.35 9.16
N THR A 37 0.61 3.85 9.50
CA THR A 37 0.38 2.44 9.82
C THR A 37 -0.64 1.80 8.87
N MET A 38 -0.54 0.48 8.69
CA MET A 38 -1.53 -0.31 7.93
C MET A 38 -2.96 -0.10 8.42
N THR A 39 -3.14 0.02 9.74
CA THR A 39 -4.47 0.25 10.34
C THR A 39 -5.03 1.62 9.98
N ALA A 40 -4.19 2.66 10.02
CA ALA A 40 -4.61 4.02 9.68
C ALA A 40 -5.00 4.13 8.20
N VAL A 41 -4.22 3.52 7.30
CA VAL A 41 -4.54 3.47 5.86
C VAL A 41 -5.83 2.69 5.60
N ALA A 42 -5.98 1.52 6.22
CA ALA A 42 -7.19 0.70 6.07
C ALA A 42 -8.44 1.48 6.46
N ARG A 43 -8.38 2.19 7.58
CA ARG A 43 -9.46 3.06 8.05
C ARG A 43 -9.72 4.22 7.09
N ARG A 44 -8.67 4.92 6.63
CA ARG A 44 -8.79 6.06 5.69
C ARG A 44 -9.42 5.64 4.37
N ALA A 45 -8.99 4.50 3.83
CA ALA A 45 -9.45 3.98 2.54
C ALA A 45 -10.73 3.13 2.63
N SER A 46 -11.35 3.05 3.82
CA SER A 46 -12.55 2.22 4.06
C SER A 46 -12.40 0.78 3.58
N CYS A 47 -11.25 0.16 3.89
CA CYS A 47 -10.97 -1.22 3.55
C CYS A 47 -10.44 -2.00 4.76
N SER A 48 -10.38 -3.33 4.63
CA SER A 48 -9.84 -4.18 5.68
C SER A 48 -8.31 -4.19 5.64
N LYS A 49 -7.69 -4.27 6.81
CA LYS A 49 -6.23 -4.45 6.93
C LYS A 49 -5.74 -5.71 6.19
N GLU A 50 -6.53 -6.78 6.20
CA GLU A 50 -6.28 -8.01 5.44
C GLU A 50 -6.20 -7.78 3.92
N THR A 51 -7.04 -6.88 3.40
CA THR A 51 -7.02 -6.48 1.98
C THR A 51 -5.72 -5.76 1.62
N LEU A 52 -5.24 -4.88 2.50
CA LEU A 52 -3.95 -4.21 2.30
C LEU A 52 -2.79 -5.21 2.26
N TYR A 53 -2.76 -6.17 3.18
CA TYR A 53 -1.70 -7.18 3.18
C TYR A 53 -1.72 -8.05 1.94
N LYS A 54 -2.92 -8.40 1.45
CA LYS A 54 -3.07 -9.18 0.22
C LYS A 54 -2.53 -8.43 -1.00
N TRP A 55 -2.70 -7.11 -1.07
CA TRP A 55 -2.30 -6.32 -2.23
C TRP A 55 -0.85 -5.85 -2.19
N PHE A 56 -0.36 -5.47 -1.01
CA PHE A 56 0.90 -4.74 -0.90
C PHE A 56 1.93 -5.46 -0.02
N GLY A 57 1.61 -6.64 0.51
CA GLY A 57 2.44 -7.28 1.51
C GLY A 57 2.43 -6.45 2.78
N ASP A 58 3.57 -5.97 3.25
CA ASP A 58 3.69 -5.25 4.50
C ASP A 58 3.60 -3.71 4.33
N ARG A 59 3.98 -2.97 5.39
CA ARG A 59 3.99 -1.51 5.38
C ARG A 59 4.95 -0.97 4.31
N ASP A 60 6.13 -1.56 4.20
CA ASP A 60 7.16 -1.06 3.29
C ASP A 60 6.76 -1.35 1.84
N GLY A 61 6.09 -2.47 1.57
CA GLY A 61 5.48 -2.75 0.28
C GLY A 61 4.39 -1.75 -0.09
N LEU A 62 3.50 -1.38 0.84
CA LEU A 62 2.50 -0.32 0.64
C LEU A 62 3.15 1.04 0.33
N LEU A 63 4.16 1.43 1.09
CA LEU A 63 4.84 2.73 0.91
C LEU A 63 5.61 2.76 -0.42
N THR A 64 6.28 1.65 -0.78
CA THR A 64 6.97 1.52 -2.07
C THR A 64 5.99 1.66 -3.23
N ALA A 65 4.86 0.95 -3.18
CA ALA A 65 3.81 1.06 -4.20
C ALA A 65 3.22 2.48 -4.27
N THR A 66 3.07 3.15 -3.13
CA THR A 66 2.57 4.53 -3.07
C THR A 66 3.51 5.50 -3.78
N VAL A 67 4.83 5.36 -3.59
CA VAL A 67 5.83 6.19 -4.28
C VAL A 67 5.87 5.88 -5.78
N GLN A 68 5.83 4.60 -6.17
CA GLN A 68 5.84 4.19 -7.58
C GLN A 68 4.59 4.68 -8.33
N TRP A 69 3.44 4.72 -7.68
CA TRP A 69 2.20 5.21 -8.28
C TRP A 69 2.18 6.73 -8.57
N GLN A 70 3.05 7.50 -7.91
CA GLN A 70 3.18 8.96 -8.14
C GLN A 70 4.26 9.35 -9.15
N ALA A 71 5.10 8.40 -9.59
CA ALA A 71 6.21 8.62 -10.50
C ALA A 71 5.79 8.48 -11.97
#